data_AF-A0A974YS84-F1
#
_entry.id   AF-A0A974YS84-F1
#
_cell.length_a   1.000
_cell.length_b   1.000
_cell.length_c   1.000
_cell.angle_alpha   90.00
_cell.angle_beta   90.00
_cell.angle_gamma   90.00
#
_symmetry.space_group_name_H-M   'P 1'
#
loop_
_entity.id
_entity.type
_entity.pdbx_description
1 polymer ?
#
loop_
_entity_poly.entity_id
_entity_poly.type
_entity_poly.pdbx_seq_one_letter_code
_entity_poly.pdbx_strand_id
1 'polypeptide(L)'
;MLSGCGTTDQIRQAEQAAATTATASASTGLPDWPDYCRDKMPGVDPKVGEKARWTIKRWEIVHENDNARTAWCAGFYDDVRASVANPAVSIAPN
;
A
#
# COMPACT_ATOMS: atom_id res chain seq x y z
N MET A 1 9.94 2.80 -42.24
CA MET A 1 9.20 1.61 -41.76
C MET A 1 10.25 0.67 -41.18
N LEU A 2 10.29 0.50 -39.85
CA LEU A 2 11.29 -0.37 -39.20
C LEU A 2 11.03 -1.83 -39.62
N SER A 3 12.02 -2.44 -40.27
CA SER A 3 12.01 -3.80 -40.77
C SER A 3 11.96 -4.80 -39.60
N GLY A 4 10.80 -5.43 -39.41
CA GLY A 4 10.65 -6.60 -38.54
C GLY A 4 11.27 -7.83 -39.21
N CYS A 5 12.52 -8.13 -38.89
CA CYS A 5 13.25 -9.31 -39.37
C CYS A 5 13.38 -10.41 -38.30
N GLY A 6 12.38 -10.55 -37.42
CA GLY A 6 12.29 -11.66 -36.48
C GLY A 6 11.32 -12.72 -36.98
N THR A 7 11.68 -14.01 -36.89
CA THR A 7 10.69 -15.08 -37.07
C THR A 7 9.61 -14.97 -35.98
N THR A 8 8.41 -15.51 -36.22
CA THR A 8 7.30 -15.46 -35.24
C THR A 8 7.71 -16.00 -33.87
N ASP A 9 8.59 -17.00 -33.82
CA ASP A 9 9.17 -17.52 -32.57
C ASP A 9 10.06 -16.50 -31.86
N GLN A 10 10.88 -15.74 -32.59
CA GLN A 10 11.74 -14.70 -32.01
C GLN A 10 10.92 -13.54 -31.46
N ILE A 11 9.82 -13.17 -32.13
CA ILE A 11 8.90 -12.14 -31.62
C ILE A 11 8.26 -12.62 -30.32
N ARG A 12 7.76 -13.87 -30.27
CA ARG A 12 7.17 -14.44 -29.06
C ARG A 12 8.17 -14.51 -27.90
N GLN A 13 9.41 -14.91 -28.18
CA GLN A 13 10.47 -14.94 -27.17
C GLN A 13 10.81 -13.53 -26.67
N ALA A 14 10.84 -12.53 -27.55
CA ALA A 14 11.06 -11.14 -27.17
C ALA A 14 9.91 -10.59 -26.32
N GLU A 15 8.65 -10.91 -26.64
CA GLU A 15 7.49 -10.55 -25.83
C GLU A 15 7.52 -11.21 -24.46
N GLN A 16 7.88 -12.50 -24.38
CA GLN A 16 8.05 -13.21 -23.11
C GLN A 16 9.18 -12.60 -22.27
N ALA A 17 10.33 -12.34 -22.88
CA ALA A 17 11.48 -11.70 -22.24
C ALA A 17 11.13 -10.28 -21.73
N ALA A 18 10.39 -9.51 -22.53
CA ALA A 18 9.89 -8.19 -22.16
C ALA A 18 8.90 -8.28 -20.99
N ALA A 19 7.97 -9.24 -21.00
CA ALA A 19 7.05 -9.48 -19.90
C ALA A 19 7.80 -9.86 -18.61
N THR A 20 8.79 -10.74 -18.67
CA THR A 20 9.62 -11.10 -17.51
C THR A 20 10.50 -9.95 -17.03
N THR A 21 11.00 -9.10 -17.93
CA THR A 21 11.79 -7.93 -17.56
C THR A 21 10.91 -6.86 -16.93
N ALA A 22 9.70 -6.66 -17.47
CA ALA A 22 8.71 -5.74 -16.91
C ALA A 22 8.25 -6.18 -15.51
N THR A 23 8.05 -7.48 -15.27
CA THR A 23 7.75 -7.98 -13.92
C THR A 23 8.95 -7.87 -12.99
N ALA A 24 10.17 -8.16 -13.46
CA ALA A 24 11.39 -8.03 -12.66
C ALA A 24 11.75 -6.57 -12.31
N SER A 25 11.40 -5.60 -13.16
CA SER A 25 11.58 -4.17 -12.91
C SER A 25 10.42 -3.57 -12.09
N ALA A 26 9.21 -4.10 -12.24
CA ALA A 26 8.10 -3.83 -11.32
C ALA A 26 8.37 -4.41 -9.91
N SER A 27 9.18 -5.46 -9.80
CA SER A 27 9.67 -6.01 -8.52
C SER A 27 10.82 -5.21 -7.90
N THR A 28 11.01 -3.95 -8.30
CA THR A 28 11.86 -3.03 -7.55
C THR A 28 11.25 -2.86 -6.16
N GLY A 29 11.92 -3.43 -5.16
CA GLY A 29 11.39 -3.56 -3.80
C GLY A 29 10.87 -2.24 -3.28
N LEU A 30 9.60 -2.21 -2.86
CA LEU A 30 9.03 -1.01 -2.26
C LEU A 30 9.89 -0.62 -1.04
N PRO A 31 10.18 0.68 -0.86
CA PRO A 31 10.92 1.14 0.31
C PRO A 31 10.08 0.88 1.56
N ASP A 32 10.70 0.46 2.65
CA ASP A 32 9.97 0.19 3.90
C ASP A 32 9.07 1.37 4.32
N TRP A 33 7.88 1.04 4.78
CA TRP A 33 6.93 2.03 5.30
C TRP A 33 7.45 2.58 6.64
N PRO A 34 7.68 3.90 6.79
CA PRO A 34 8.23 4.46 8.02
C PRO A 34 7.35 4.19 9.23
N ASP A 35 7.93 3.86 10.38
CA ASP A 35 7.19 3.54 11.61
C ASP A 35 6.23 4.66 12.02
N TYR A 36 6.65 5.93 11.89
CA TYR A 36 5.80 7.09 12.17
C TYR A 36 4.50 7.09 11.36
N CYS A 37 4.50 6.54 10.15
CA CYS A 37 3.30 6.45 9.32
C CYS A 37 2.37 5.29 9.73
N ARG A 38 2.75 4.48 10.73
CA ARG A 38 1.88 3.47 11.38
C ARG A 38 1.39 3.92 12.75
N ASP A 39 1.95 5.01 13.27
CA ASP A 39 1.58 5.53 14.58
C ASP A 39 0.11 5.95 14.61
N LYS A 40 -0.58 5.54 15.68
CA LYS A 40 -1.95 5.93 15.95
C LYS A 40 -1.98 7.30 16.61
N MET A 41 -3.03 8.07 16.35
CA MET A 41 -3.30 9.30 17.09
C MET A 41 -3.39 8.98 18.59
N PRO A 42 -2.72 9.76 19.46
CA PRO A 42 -2.70 9.49 20.90
C PRO A 42 -4.04 9.80 21.55
N GLY A 43 -4.44 9.00 22.54
CA GLY A 43 -5.59 9.22 23.43
C GLY A 43 -5.59 10.59 24.14
N VAL A 44 -6.77 11.13 24.44
CA VAL A 44 -6.93 12.26 25.38
C VAL A 44 -7.75 11.83 26.59
N ASP A 45 -7.08 11.71 27.74
CA ASP A 45 -7.72 11.45 29.03
C ASP A 45 -8.07 12.76 29.75
N PRO A 46 -9.31 12.96 30.20
CA PRO A 46 -9.71 14.17 30.92
C PRO A 46 -9.03 14.28 32.28
N LYS A 47 -8.61 15.49 32.64
CA LYS A 47 -8.05 15.74 33.98
C LYS A 47 -9.17 15.81 35.03
N VAL A 48 -8.83 15.53 36.29
CA VAL A 48 -9.75 15.67 37.43
C VAL A 48 -10.31 17.10 37.47
N GLY A 49 -11.64 17.23 37.41
CA GLY A 49 -12.35 18.52 37.43
C GLY A 49 -12.72 19.10 36.06
N GLU A 50 -12.31 18.47 34.96
CA GLU A 50 -12.60 18.93 33.61
C GLU A 50 -13.99 18.51 33.11
N LYS A 51 -14.70 19.39 32.39
CA LYS A 51 -16.02 19.08 31.82
C LYS A 51 -15.89 18.25 30.55
N ALA A 52 -15.80 16.93 30.74
CA ALA A 52 -15.61 15.89 29.73
C ALA A 52 -16.55 15.91 28.49
N ARG A 53 -17.81 16.34 28.63
CA ARG A 53 -18.89 15.82 27.76
C ARG A 53 -18.91 16.24 26.28
N TRP A 54 -18.26 17.32 25.87
CA TRP A 54 -18.40 17.86 24.51
C TRP A 54 -17.13 17.78 23.67
N THR A 55 -15.96 18.02 24.27
CA THR A 55 -14.66 17.94 23.58
C THR A 55 -14.28 16.49 23.30
N ILE A 56 -14.54 15.59 24.26
CA ILE A 56 -14.19 14.17 24.14
C ILE A 56 -14.91 13.53 22.96
N LYS A 57 -16.23 13.67 22.83
CA LYS A 57 -17.00 12.97 21.78
C LYS A 57 -16.57 13.35 20.37
N ARG A 58 -16.27 14.63 20.11
CA ARG A 58 -15.80 15.07 18.79
C ARG A 58 -14.37 14.60 18.54
N TRP A 59 -13.53 14.64 19.57
CA TRP A 59 -12.16 14.18 19.48
C TRP A 59 -12.08 12.66 19.26
N GLU A 60 -12.89 11.86 19.97
CA GLU A 60 -13.00 10.40 19.81
C GLU A 60 -13.34 10.02 18.37
N ILE A 61 -14.33 10.66 17.76
CA ILE A 61 -14.69 10.41 16.36
C ILE A 61 -13.52 10.70 15.42
N VAL A 62 -12.80 11.81 15.62
CA VAL A 62 -11.64 12.14 14.79
C VAL A 62 -10.52 11.13 15.00
N HIS A 63 -10.23 10.77 16.26
CA HIS A 63 -9.23 9.78 16.63
C HIS A 63 -9.51 8.41 16.03
N GLU A 64 -10.75 7.92 16.12
CA GLU A 64 -11.17 6.65 15.55
C GLU A 64 -11.04 6.65 14.03
N ASN A 65 -11.53 7.70 13.37
CA ASN A 65 -11.45 7.82 11.92
C ASN A 65 -10.01 7.93 11.41
N ASP A 66 -9.16 8.69 12.09
CA ASP A 66 -7.74 8.81 11.74
C ASP A 66 -7.02 7.47 11.90
N ASN A 67 -7.25 6.78 13.03
CA ASN A 67 -6.66 5.47 13.28
C ASN A 67 -7.14 4.41 12.30
N ALA A 68 -8.42 4.43 11.92
CA ALA A 68 -8.99 3.52 10.92
C ALA A 68 -8.35 3.77 9.55
N ARG A 69 -8.20 5.03 9.15
CA ARG A 69 -7.50 5.41 7.92
C ARG A 69 -6.04 4.93 7.94
N THR A 70 -5.31 5.20 9.01
CA THR A 70 -3.91 4.76 9.16
C THR A 70 -3.78 3.24 9.05
N ALA A 71 -4.66 2.50 9.73
CA ALA A 71 -4.68 1.04 9.64
C ALA A 71 -4.98 0.53 8.22
N TRP A 72 -5.96 1.14 7.54
CA TRP A 72 -6.30 0.78 6.17
C TRP A 72 -5.15 1.06 5.20
N CYS A 73 -4.54 2.25 5.28
CA CYS A 73 -3.41 2.63 4.44
C CYS A 73 -2.20 1.71 4.65
N ALA A 74 -1.88 1.39 5.91
CA ALA A 74 -0.79 0.48 6.24
C ALA A 74 -1.06 -0.95 5.71
N GLY A 75 -2.29 -1.45 5.87
CA GLY A 75 -2.71 -2.75 5.36
C GLY A 75 -2.63 -2.82 3.83
N PHE A 76 -3.15 -1.81 3.13
CA PHE A 76 -3.07 -1.71 1.68
C PHE A 76 -1.62 -1.79 1.18
N TYR A 77 -0.70 -1.07 1.84
CA TYR A 77 0.70 -1.12 1.45
C TYR A 77 1.35 -2.47 1.75
N ASP A 78 1.02 -3.10 2.87
CA ASP A 78 1.51 -4.44 3.20
C ASP A 78 1.07 -5.45 2.14
N ASP A 79 -0.18 -5.35 1.66
CA ASP A 79 -0.70 -6.17 0.57
C ASP A 79 0.06 -5.90 -0.74
N VAL A 80 0.27 -4.63 -1.11
CA VAL A 80 1.04 -4.25 -2.30
C VAL A 80 2.47 -4.80 -2.21
N ARG A 81 3.16 -4.57 -1.09
CA ARG A 81 4.52 -5.06 -0.84
C ARG A 81 4.59 -6.58 -0.93
N ALA A 82 3.59 -7.29 -0.39
CA ALA A 82 3.49 -8.75 -0.49
C ALA A 82 3.28 -9.22 -1.94
N SER A 83 2.41 -8.56 -2.72
CA SER A 83 2.19 -8.89 -4.13
C SER A 83 3.41 -8.64 -5.01
N VAL A 84 4.19 -7.58 -4.71
CA VAL A 84 5.42 -7.29 -5.43
C VAL A 84 6.53 -8.27 -5.06
N ALA A 85 6.57 -8.74 -3.80
CA ALA A 85 7.44 -9.82 -3.37
C ALA A 85 7.01 -11.20 -3.92
N ASN A 86 5.72 -11.39 -4.23
CA ASN A 86 5.15 -12.62 -4.76
C ASN A 86 4.07 -12.33 -5.83
N PRO A 87 4.45 -12.22 -7.11
CA PRO A 87 3.56 -11.75 -8.19
C PRO A 87 2.38 -12.70 -8.52
N ALA A 88 2.26 -13.84 -7.85
CA ALA A 88 1.11 -14.74 -7.97
C ALA A 88 -0.11 -14.32 -7.12
N VAL A 89 0.04 -13.32 -6.23
CA VAL A 89 -1.03 -12.82 -5.35
C VAL A 89 -1.74 -11.63 -6.01
N SER A 90 -2.96 -11.84 -6.48
CA SER A 90 -3.85 -10.78 -6.98
C SER A 90 -4.53 -10.05 -5.82
N ILE A 91 -4.41 -8.72 -5.77
CA ILE A 91 -5.10 -7.87 -4.79
C ILE A 91 -6.44 -7.44 -5.40
N ALA A 92 -7.55 -7.96 -4.86
CA ALA A 92 -8.86 -7.38 -5.11
C ALA A 92 -9.07 -6.21 -4.13
N PRO A 93 -9.56 -5.04 -4.57
CA PRO A 93 -9.93 -3.98 -3.66
C PRO A 93 -11.15 -4.43 -2.83
N ASN A 94 -11.05 -4.31 -1.51
CA ASN A 94 -12.19 -4.42 -0.59
C ASN A 94 -12.99 -3.12 -0.59
#